data_AF-A0A1Y2EDI4-F1
#
_entry.id   AF-A0A1Y2EDI4-F1
#
_cell.length_a   1.000
_cell.length_b   1.000
_cell.length_c   1.000
_cell.angle_alpha   90.00
_cell.angle_beta   90.00
_cell.angle_gamma   90.00
#
_symmetry.space_group_name_H-M   'P 1'
#
loop_
_entity.id
_entity.type
_entity.pdbx_description
1 polymer ?
#
loop_
_entity_poly.entity_id
_entity_poly.type
_entity_poly.pdbx_seq_one_letter_code
_entity_poly.pdbx_strand_id
1 'polypeptide(L)'
;MAPHPQPDSRAPKIGPQAAAVVTGSFLSGAMASLSTMVTPLFLDTDNEPAQLLRHWARLYHYGHLALPALSVATCGLYGYTALSKRASGRANWRRYAVAGAMTIAMVPFTWYVMVPTNNTLFRLEASARKSESGSGSLAELSVIQELVVRWAWLHIGRSVFPLIGAIMGLSGLVQELGR
;
A
#
# COMPACT_ATOMS: atom_id res chain seq x y z
N MET A 1 -27.62 -23.87 47.00
CA MET A 1 -28.03 -23.32 45.69
C MET A 1 -26.85 -22.51 45.17
N ALA A 2 -26.05 -23.07 44.28
CA ALA A 2 -24.87 -22.37 43.74
C ALA A 2 -25.32 -21.29 42.75
N PRO A 3 -24.65 -20.12 42.68
CA PRO A 3 -25.03 -19.08 41.74
C PRO A 3 -24.80 -19.55 40.31
N HIS A 4 -25.80 -19.36 39.46
CA HIS A 4 -25.69 -19.57 38.01
C HIS A 4 -24.65 -18.57 37.46
N PRO A 5 -23.66 -18.99 36.65
CA PRO A 5 -22.73 -18.05 36.00
C PRO A 5 -23.53 -17.18 35.02
N GLN A 6 -23.48 -15.86 35.20
CA GLN A 6 -24.02 -14.90 34.25
C GLN A 6 -23.19 -14.96 32.96
N PRO A 7 -23.80 -15.05 31.76
CA PRO A 7 -23.08 -14.96 30.51
C PRO A 7 -22.42 -13.58 30.38
N ASP A 8 -21.12 -13.58 30.13
CA ASP A 8 -20.28 -12.37 30.07
C ASP A 8 -20.75 -11.46 28.91
N SER A 9 -21.54 -10.43 29.23
CA SER A 9 -22.25 -9.54 28.28
C SER A 9 -21.37 -8.44 27.67
N ARG A 10 -20.04 -8.66 27.59
CA ARG A 10 -19.12 -7.67 27.04
C ARG A 10 -19.17 -7.68 25.52
N ALA A 11 -19.68 -6.60 24.95
CA ALA A 11 -19.60 -6.31 23.51
C ALA A 11 -18.19 -6.61 22.97
N PRO A 12 -18.07 -7.22 21.77
CA PRO A 12 -16.77 -7.58 21.23
C PRO A 12 -15.89 -6.33 21.11
N LYS A 13 -14.69 -6.38 21.71
CA LYS A 13 -13.69 -5.33 21.55
C LYS A 13 -13.18 -5.37 20.10
N ILE A 14 -13.72 -4.49 19.25
CA ILE A 14 -13.42 -4.44 17.81
C ILE A 14 -12.35 -3.41 17.41
N GLY A 15 -11.78 -2.68 18.36
CA GLY A 15 -10.85 -1.58 18.09
C GLY A 15 -9.69 -1.93 17.14
N PRO A 16 -8.88 -2.97 17.44
CA PRO A 16 -7.72 -3.32 16.61
C PRO A 16 -8.10 -3.76 15.19
N GLN A 17 -9.13 -4.60 15.03
CA GLN A 17 -9.59 -5.02 13.70
C GLN A 17 -10.22 -3.88 12.90
N ALA A 18 -10.99 -3.00 13.53
CA ALA A 18 -11.56 -1.83 12.85
C ALA A 18 -10.45 -0.87 12.40
N ALA A 19 -9.47 -0.59 13.26
CA ALA A 19 -8.31 0.22 12.93
C ALA A 19 -7.49 -0.38 11.77
N ALA A 20 -7.31 -1.71 11.76
CA ALA A 20 -6.63 -2.41 10.65
C ALA A 20 -7.37 -2.25 9.31
N VAL A 21 -8.70 -2.38 9.32
CA VAL A 21 -9.52 -2.19 8.11
C VAL A 21 -9.43 -0.75 7.61
N VAL A 22 -9.59 0.24 8.49
CA VAL A 22 -9.52 1.66 8.12
C VAL A 22 -8.15 2.01 7.56
N THR A 23 -7.07 1.63 8.25
CA THR A 23 -5.70 1.93 7.81
C THR A 23 -5.35 1.22 6.50
N GLY A 24 -5.78 -0.03 6.31
CA GLY A 24 -5.58 -0.77 5.05
C GLY A 24 -6.34 -0.16 3.86
N SER A 25 -7.61 0.22 4.06
CA SER A 25 -8.40 0.91 3.04
C SER A 25 -7.81 2.27 2.68
N PHE A 26 -7.40 3.06 3.69
CA PHE A 26 -6.76 4.35 3.47
C PHE A 26 -5.43 4.18 2.73
N LEU A 27 -4.58 3.23 3.13
CA LEU A 27 -3.33 2.92 2.44
C LEU A 27 -3.56 2.60 0.96
N SER A 28 -4.50 1.70 0.65
CA SER A 28 -4.84 1.36 -0.73
C SER A 28 -5.33 2.58 -1.51
N GLY A 29 -6.25 3.37 -0.94
CA GLY A 29 -6.81 4.54 -1.61
C GLY A 29 -5.77 5.61 -1.88
N ALA A 30 -4.93 5.89 -0.88
CA ALA A 30 -3.82 6.84 -1.02
C ALA A 30 -2.81 6.38 -2.07
N MET A 31 -2.48 5.08 -2.13
CA MET A 31 -1.60 4.55 -3.19
C MET A 31 -2.24 4.68 -4.57
N ALA A 32 -3.52 4.32 -4.70
CA ALA A 32 -4.22 4.36 -5.98
C ALA A 32 -4.30 5.79 -6.53
N SER A 33 -4.56 6.79 -5.68
CA SER A 33 -4.67 8.20 -6.12
C SER A 33 -3.38 8.76 -6.70
N LEU A 34 -2.20 8.32 -6.21
CA LEU A 34 -0.91 8.73 -6.81
C LEU A 34 -0.81 8.30 -8.29
N SER A 35 -1.37 7.15 -8.62
CA SER A 35 -1.33 6.59 -9.97
C SER A 35 -2.50 7.03 -10.85
N THR A 36 -3.69 7.26 -10.28
CA THR A 36 -4.90 7.61 -11.04
C THR A 36 -5.15 9.11 -11.17
N MET A 37 -4.56 9.93 -10.30
CA MET A 37 -4.73 11.39 -10.33
C MET A 37 -3.41 12.12 -10.54
N VAL A 38 -2.39 11.83 -9.72
CA VAL A 38 -1.14 12.60 -9.74
C VAL A 38 -0.29 12.25 -10.96
N THR A 39 -0.23 10.97 -11.35
CA THR A 39 0.58 10.58 -12.52
C THR A 39 0.03 11.14 -13.84
N PRO A 40 -1.28 11.07 -14.14
CA PRO A 40 -1.84 11.74 -15.32
C PRO A 40 -1.59 13.24 -15.32
N LEU A 41 -1.73 13.91 -14.16
CA LEU A 41 -1.42 15.34 -14.04
C LEU A 41 0.00 15.64 -14.52
N PHE A 42 1.00 14.86 -14.09
CA PHE A 42 2.39 15.06 -14.55
C PHE A 42 2.54 14.81 -16.05
N LEU A 43 1.91 13.75 -16.57
CA LEU A 43 1.97 13.43 -18.01
C LEU A 43 1.35 14.53 -18.89
N ASP A 44 0.35 15.23 -18.38
CA ASP A 44 -0.33 16.33 -19.08
C ASP A 44 0.42 17.67 -18.94
N THR A 45 1.05 17.94 -17.79
CA THR A 45 1.65 19.26 -17.51
C THR A 45 3.16 19.34 -17.76
N ASP A 46 3.88 18.22 -17.67
CA ASP A 46 5.33 18.21 -17.80
C ASP A 46 5.76 18.01 -19.25
N ASN A 47 6.08 19.11 -19.93
CA ASN A 47 6.52 19.11 -21.32
C ASN A 47 8.03 18.84 -21.50
N GLU A 48 8.79 18.80 -20.39
CA GLU A 48 10.24 18.63 -20.41
C GLU A 48 10.67 17.31 -19.75
N PRO A 49 11.55 16.51 -20.39
CA PRO A 49 12.06 15.23 -19.85
C PRO A 49 12.55 15.30 -18.40
N ALA A 50 13.37 16.31 -18.10
CA ALA A 50 13.96 16.49 -16.78
C ALA A 50 12.92 16.87 -15.72
N GLN A 51 11.89 17.63 -16.10
CA GLN A 51 10.80 18.00 -15.20
C GLN A 51 9.97 16.78 -14.80
N LEU A 52 9.53 15.97 -15.78
CA LEU A 52 8.75 14.76 -15.53
C LEU A 52 9.50 13.78 -14.63
N LEU A 53 10.79 13.56 -14.89
CA LEU A 53 11.64 12.69 -14.06
C LEU A 53 11.76 13.20 -12.62
N ARG A 54 11.96 14.52 -12.42
CA ARG A 54 12.02 15.12 -11.08
C ARG A 54 10.69 14.97 -10.35
N HIS A 55 9.56 15.28 -10.98
CA HIS A 55 8.25 15.14 -10.35
C HIS A 55 7.94 13.70 -9.98
N TRP A 56 8.21 12.74 -10.88
CA TRP A 56 8.10 11.32 -10.56
C TRP A 56 9.00 10.92 -9.37
N ALA A 57 10.27 11.34 -9.34
CA ALA A 57 11.19 11.00 -8.26
C ALA A 57 10.75 11.58 -6.91
N ARG A 58 10.19 12.79 -6.90
CA ARG A 58 9.59 13.40 -5.70
C ARG A 58 8.34 12.67 -5.25
N LEU A 59 7.44 12.31 -6.17
CA LEU A 59 6.26 11.50 -5.89
C LEU A 59 6.64 10.17 -5.23
N TYR A 60 7.62 9.47 -5.81
CA TYR A 60 8.16 8.23 -5.25
C TYR A 60 8.72 8.46 -3.85
N HIS A 61 9.53 9.51 -3.65
CA HIS A 61 10.15 9.80 -2.36
C HIS A 61 9.11 9.99 -1.24
N TYR A 62 8.09 10.81 -1.47
CA TYR A 62 7.05 11.04 -0.47
C TYR A 62 6.20 9.79 -0.21
N GLY A 63 5.84 9.04 -1.26
CA GLY A 63 5.12 7.77 -1.10
C GLY A 63 5.93 6.73 -0.33
N HIS A 64 7.23 6.61 -0.61
CA HIS A 64 8.13 5.66 0.03
C HIS A 64 8.37 5.95 1.52
N LEU A 65 8.34 7.21 1.95
CA LEU A 65 8.53 7.57 3.36
C LEU A 65 7.36 7.13 4.25
N ALA A 66 6.11 7.36 3.81
CA ALA A 66 4.94 7.18 4.67
C ALA A 66 4.23 5.83 4.49
N LEU A 67 4.04 5.39 3.24
CA LEU A 67 3.12 4.29 2.91
C LEU A 67 3.63 2.90 3.35
N PRO A 68 4.94 2.57 3.25
CA PRO A 68 5.47 1.32 3.80
C PRO A 68 5.32 1.22 5.32
N ALA A 69 5.53 2.31 6.06
CA ALA A 69 5.34 2.33 7.50
C ALA A 69 3.88 2.04 7.88
N LEU A 70 2.93 2.65 7.16
CA LEU A 70 1.51 2.38 7.35
C LEU A 70 1.16 0.92 7.05
N SER A 71 1.72 0.32 6.00
CA SER A 71 1.51 -1.10 5.68
C SER A 71 2.00 -2.03 6.77
N VAL A 72 3.20 -1.78 7.33
CA VAL A 72 3.74 -2.56 8.44
C VAL A 72 2.85 -2.41 9.68
N ALA A 73 2.39 -1.19 9.98
CA ALA A 73 1.47 -0.94 11.09
C ALA A 73 0.14 -1.67 10.92
N THR A 74 -0.49 -1.60 9.74
CA THR A 74 -1.72 -2.33 9.41
C THR A 74 -1.53 -3.84 9.51
N CYS A 75 -0.42 -4.38 8.99
CA CYS A 75 -0.07 -5.79 9.14
C CYS A 75 0.09 -6.18 10.61
N GLY A 76 0.71 -5.32 11.43
CA GLY A 76 0.86 -5.50 12.87
C GLY A 76 -0.49 -5.57 13.60
N LEU A 77 -1.43 -4.69 13.25
CA LEU A 77 -2.80 -4.72 13.81
C LEU A 77 -3.55 -6.02 13.44
N TYR A 78 -3.43 -6.47 12.19
CA TYR A 78 -3.99 -7.75 11.75
C TYR A 78 -3.33 -8.94 12.47
N GLY A 79 -2.00 -8.93 12.62
CA GLY A 79 -1.25 -9.95 13.34
C GLY A 79 -1.64 -10.03 14.81
N TYR A 80 -1.70 -8.88 15.50
CA TYR A 80 -2.17 -8.79 16.88
C TYR A 80 -3.59 -9.35 17.04
N THR A 81 -4.50 -8.97 16.15
CA THR A 81 -5.88 -9.46 16.13
C THR A 81 -5.93 -10.98 15.94
N ALA A 82 -5.16 -11.51 14.98
CA ALA A 82 -5.10 -12.94 14.69
C ALA A 82 -4.56 -13.72 15.89
N LEU A 83 -3.45 -13.28 16.49
CA LEU A 83 -2.85 -13.94 17.65
C LEU A 83 -3.79 -13.92 18.86
N SER A 84 -4.42 -12.78 19.13
CA SER A 84 -5.37 -12.63 20.24
C SER A 84 -6.57 -13.58 20.08
N LYS A 85 -7.15 -13.65 18.89
CA LYS A 85 -8.29 -14.54 18.61
C LYS A 85 -7.91 -16.01 18.65
N ARG A 86 -6.71 -16.36 18.17
CA ARG A 86 -6.17 -17.72 18.26
C ARG A 86 -5.99 -18.14 19.71
N ALA A 87 -5.44 -17.27 20.56
CA ALA A 87 -5.28 -17.52 21.99
C ALA A 87 -6.62 -17.70 22.72
N SER A 88 -7.67 -16.98 22.29
CA SER A 88 -9.04 -17.15 22.82
C SER A 88 -9.84 -18.28 22.16
N GLY A 89 -9.21 -19.17 21.37
CA GLY A 89 -9.89 -20.31 20.74
C GLY A 89 -10.87 -19.97 19.61
N ARG A 90 -10.86 -18.73 19.09
CA ARG A 90 -11.83 -18.28 18.08
C ARG A 90 -11.35 -18.64 16.67
N ALA A 91 -12.12 -19.46 15.95
CA ALA A 91 -11.75 -19.99 14.62
C ALA A 91 -11.50 -18.92 13.54
N ASN A 92 -12.04 -17.70 13.69
CA ASN A 92 -11.92 -16.64 12.70
C ASN A 92 -10.55 -15.93 12.68
N TRP A 93 -9.62 -16.30 13.56
CA TRP A 93 -8.25 -15.78 13.59
C TRP A 93 -7.54 -15.88 12.23
N ARG A 94 -7.80 -16.96 11.47
CA ARG A 94 -7.18 -17.22 10.17
C ARG A 94 -7.43 -16.09 9.16
N ARG A 95 -8.62 -15.46 9.18
CA ARG A 95 -8.94 -14.39 8.24
C ARG A 95 -8.09 -13.15 8.48
N TYR A 96 -7.89 -12.78 9.74
CA TYR A 96 -7.02 -11.66 10.09
C TYR A 96 -5.55 -11.98 9.79
N ALA A 97 -5.12 -13.25 9.95
CA ALA A 97 -3.78 -13.66 9.53
C ALA A 97 -3.58 -13.50 8.01
N VAL A 98 -4.54 -13.96 7.20
CA VAL A 98 -4.47 -13.80 5.74
C VAL A 98 -4.57 -12.31 5.35
N ALA A 99 -5.40 -11.51 6.03
CA ALA A 99 -5.49 -10.06 5.80
C ALA A 99 -4.16 -9.34 6.02
N GLY A 100 -3.44 -9.67 7.11
CA GLY A 100 -2.09 -9.18 7.37
C GLY A 100 -1.09 -9.62 6.31
N ALA A 101 -1.11 -10.91 5.96
CA ALA A 101 -0.22 -11.47 4.93
C ALA A 101 -0.43 -10.82 3.55
N MET A 102 -1.68 -10.61 3.13
CA MET A 102 -2.00 -9.92 1.87
C MET A 102 -1.54 -8.46 1.90
N THR A 103 -1.73 -7.75 3.02
CA THR A 103 -1.27 -6.37 3.18
C THR A 103 0.23 -6.24 2.98
N ILE A 104 1.04 -7.11 3.60
CA ILE A 104 2.50 -7.02 3.51
C ILE A 104 3.09 -7.65 2.23
N ALA A 105 2.33 -8.51 1.52
CA ALA A 105 2.74 -9.11 0.26
C ALA A 105 3.01 -8.07 -0.85
N MET A 106 2.56 -6.82 -0.70
CA MET A 106 2.94 -5.73 -1.58
C MET A 106 4.47 -5.45 -1.57
N VAL A 107 5.17 -5.79 -0.48
CA VAL A 107 6.62 -5.58 -0.33
C VAL A 107 7.42 -6.48 -1.29
N PRO A 108 7.27 -7.82 -1.27
CA PRO A 108 7.95 -8.67 -2.25
C PRO A 108 7.49 -8.35 -3.69
N PHE A 109 6.22 -8.00 -3.92
CA PHE A 109 5.79 -7.51 -5.25
C PHE A 109 6.61 -6.30 -5.70
N THR A 110 6.85 -5.35 -4.80
CA THR A 110 7.68 -4.17 -5.11
C THR A 110 9.09 -4.58 -5.50
N TRP A 111 9.74 -5.44 -4.70
CA TRP A 111 11.12 -5.84 -4.94
C TRP A 111 11.31 -6.62 -6.23
N TYR A 112 10.44 -7.58 -6.51
CA TYR A 112 10.61 -8.45 -7.68
C TYR A 112 10.05 -7.84 -8.97
N VAL A 113 8.99 -7.03 -8.89
CA VAL A 113 8.26 -6.57 -10.08
C VAL A 113 8.51 -5.09 -10.37
N MET A 114 8.57 -4.22 -9.37
CA MET A 114 8.67 -2.76 -9.58
C MET A 114 10.09 -2.22 -9.60
N VAL A 115 11.03 -2.82 -8.86
CA VAL A 115 12.41 -2.33 -8.75
C VAL A 115 13.10 -2.11 -10.10
N PRO A 116 12.97 -2.98 -11.13
CA PRO A 116 13.60 -2.75 -12.42
C PRO A 116 13.17 -1.43 -13.09
N THR A 117 11.86 -1.14 -13.06
CA THR A 117 11.31 0.11 -13.59
C THR A 117 11.76 1.30 -12.75
N ASN A 118 11.69 1.21 -11.42
CA ASN A 118 12.13 2.26 -10.51
C ASN A 118 13.61 2.62 -10.73
N ASN A 119 14.48 1.61 -10.81
CA ASN A 119 15.91 1.81 -11.03
C ASN A 119 16.19 2.50 -12.37
N THR A 120 15.42 2.15 -13.40
CA THR A 120 15.57 2.78 -14.72
C THR A 120 15.19 4.25 -14.67
N LEU A 121 14.04 4.60 -14.07
CA LEU A 121 13.60 5.99 -13.90
C LEU A 121 14.58 6.80 -13.03
N PHE A 122 15.13 6.23 -11.95
CA PHE A 122 16.16 6.91 -11.15
C PHE A 122 17.47 7.13 -11.90
N ARG A 123 17.92 6.19 -12.74
CA ARG A 123 19.10 6.41 -13.59
C ARG A 123 18.88 7.54 -14.59
N LEU A 124 17.68 7.61 -15.17
CA LEU A 124 17.31 8.68 -16.09
C LEU A 124 17.25 10.03 -15.37
N GLU A 125 16.65 10.10 -14.17
CA GLU A 125 16.62 11.32 -13.35
C GLU A 125 18.03 11.81 -13.02
N ALA A 126 18.92 10.91 -12.61
CA ALA A 126 20.32 11.26 -12.34
C ALA A 126 21.06 11.74 -13.60
N SER A 127 20.73 11.20 -14.77
CA SER A 127 21.30 11.62 -16.05
C SER A 127 20.77 12.99 -16.48
N ALA A 128 19.48 13.26 -16.26
CA ALA A 128 18.86 14.55 -16.52
C ALA A 128 19.52 15.67 -15.70
N ARG A 129 19.78 15.43 -14.41
CA ARG A 129 20.51 16.38 -13.54
C ARG A 129 21.92 16.69 -14.03
N LYS A 130 22.61 15.72 -14.65
CA LYS A 130 23.95 15.92 -15.24
C LYS A 130 23.90 16.69 -16.55
N SER A 131 22.88 16.44 -17.38
CA SER A 131 22.66 17.17 -18.63
C SER A 131 22.41 18.66 -18.37
N GLU A 132 21.67 19.01 -17.31
CA GLU A 132 21.47 20.40 -16.88
C GLU A 132 22.78 21.09 -16.47
N SER A 133 23.77 20.34 -15.97
CA SER A 133 25.12 20.86 -15.68
C SER A 133 26.06 20.89 -16.90
N GLY A 134 25.55 20.69 -18.11
CA GLY A 134 26.32 20.78 -19.36
C GLY A 134 27.07 19.50 -19.75
N SER A 135 26.78 18.36 -19.10
CA SER A 135 27.42 17.07 -19.41
C SER A 135 26.40 15.94 -19.48
N GLY A 136 25.96 15.56 -20.68
CA GLY A 136 25.10 14.38 -20.88
C GLY A 136 24.16 14.47 -22.06
N SER A 137 23.53 13.34 -22.39
CA SER A 137 22.42 13.24 -23.33
C SER A 137 21.16 12.87 -22.54
N LEU A 138 20.06 13.57 -22.82
CA LEU A 138 18.75 13.32 -22.24
C LEU A 138 17.98 12.29 -23.09
N ALA A 139 17.30 11.37 -22.42
CA ALA A 139 16.35 10.49 -23.10
C ALA A 139 15.15 11.28 -23.62
N GLU A 140 14.55 10.81 -24.71
CA GLU A 140 13.34 11.40 -25.27
C GLU A 140 12.18 11.36 -24.27
N LEU A 141 11.34 12.40 -24.31
CA LEU A 141 10.19 12.53 -23.42
C LEU A 141 9.23 11.34 -23.53
N SER A 142 8.98 10.86 -24.76
CA SER A 142 8.10 9.72 -25.05
C SER A 142 8.52 8.45 -24.30
N VAL A 143 9.83 8.15 -24.27
CA VAL A 143 10.40 7.00 -23.56
C VAL A 143 10.20 7.12 -22.05
N ILE A 144 10.36 8.33 -21.51
CA ILE A 144 10.14 8.60 -20.08
C ILE A 144 8.65 8.45 -19.74
N GLN A 145 7.76 9.02 -20.56
CA GLN A 145 6.31 8.90 -20.39
C GLN A 145 5.87 7.43 -20.37
N GLU A 146 6.37 6.60 -21.29
CA GLU A 146 6.08 5.16 -21.31
C GLU A 146 6.50 4.47 -20.00
N LEU A 147 7.69 4.77 -19.49
CA LEU A 147 8.18 4.21 -18.23
C LEU A 147 7.35 4.69 -17.02
N VAL A 148 6.93 5.95 -17.01
CA VAL A 148 6.06 6.51 -15.95
C VAL A 148 4.67 5.87 -16.00
N VAL A 149 4.09 5.67 -17.18
CA VAL A 149 2.81 4.95 -17.37
C VAL A 149 2.93 3.50 -16.90
N ARG A 150 4.01 2.80 -17.29
CA ARG A 150 4.28 1.44 -16.81
C ARG A 150 4.41 1.40 -15.30
N TRP A 151 5.13 2.35 -14.70
CA TRP A 151 5.25 2.47 -13.25
C TRP A 151 3.88 2.65 -12.59
N ALA A 152 3.01 3.50 -13.14
CA ALA A 152 1.67 3.76 -12.62
C ALA A 152 0.82 2.49 -12.58
N TRP A 153 0.81 1.71 -13.66
CA TRP A 153 0.09 0.44 -13.71
C TRP A 153 0.61 -0.57 -12.69
N LEU A 154 1.93 -0.70 -12.55
CA LEU A 154 2.51 -1.57 -11.54
C LEU A 154 2.16 -1.10 -10.11
N HIS A 155 2.14 0.22 -9.88
CA HIS A 155 1.80 0.80 -8.59
C HIS A 155 0.30 0.63 -8.24
N ILE A 156 -0.59 0.66 -9.24
CA ILE A 156 -2.00 0.26 -9.07
C ILE A 156 -2.08 -1.22 -8.68
N GLY A 157 -1.35 -2.10 -9.37
CA GLY A 157 -1.26 -3.52 -8.98
C GLY A 157 -0.79 -3.70 -7.54
N ARG A 158 0.20 -2.89 -7.11
CA ARG A 158 0.67 -2.86 -5.73
C ARG A 158 -0.40 -2.41 -4.73
N SER A 159 -1.27 -1.45 -5.07
CA SER A 159 -2.33 -0.97 -4.16
C SER A 159 -3.44 -1.99 -3.93
N VAL A 160 -3.60 -2.99 -4.79
CA VAL A 160 -4.61 -4.05 -4.63
C VAL A 160 -4.33 -4.94 -3.40
N PHE A 161 -3.07 -5.12 -3.01
CA PHE A 161 -2.68 -5.94 -1.87
C PHE A 161 -3.29 -5.48 -0.53
N PRO A 162 -3.10 -4.21 -0.08
CA PRO A 162 -3.77 -3.71 1.11
C PRO A 162 -5.30 -3.64 0.97
N LEU A 163 -5.84 -3.50 -0.25
CA LEU A 163 -7.29 -3.58 -0.49
C LEU A 163 -7.85 -4.97 -0.18
N ILE A 164 -7.21 -6.02 -0.69
CA ILE A 164 -7.58 -7.41 -0.38
C ILE A 164 -7.49 -7.64 1.14
N GLY A 165 -6.42 -7.14 1.77
CA GLY A 165 -6.28 -7.17 3.23
C GLY A 165 -7.46 -6.52 3.95
N ALA A 166 -7.85 -5.31 3.53
CA ALA A 166 -9.00 -4.59 4.08
C ALA A 166 -10.33 -5.34 3.88
N ILE A 167 -10.59 -5.91 2.71
CA ILE A 167 -11.79 -6.71 2.42
C ILE A 167 -11.84 -7.93 3.34
N MET A 168 -10.72 -8.66 3.50
CA MET A 168 -10.65 -9.81 4.39
C MET A 168 -10.88 -9.41 5.85
N GLY A 169 -10.26 -8.33 6.31
CA GLY A 169 -10.45 -7.78 7.64
C GLY A 169 -11.91 -7.37 7.91
N LEU A 170 -12.53 -6.68 6.95
CA LEU A 170 -13.93 -6.26 7.03
C LEU A 170 -14.86 -7.47 7.06
N SER A 171 -14.62 -8.49 6.23
CA SER A 171 -15.41 -9.73 6.24
C SER A 171 -15.32 -10.46 7.59
N GLY A 172 -14.15 -10.42 8.24
CA GLY A 172 -13.95 -10.92 9.59
C GLY A 172 -14.76 -10.14 10.61
N LEU A 173 -14.74 -8.81 10.51
CA LEU A 173 -15.45 -7.90 11.41
C LEU A 173 -16.97 -8.06 11.30
N VAL A 174 -17.52 -8.08 10.08
CA VAL A 174 -18.96 -8.26 9.84
C VAL A 174 -19.48 -9.57 10.44
N GLN A 175 -18.70 -10.66 10.32
CA GLN A 175 -19.07 -11.95 10.91
C GLN A 175 -18.99 -11.99 12.44
N GLU A 176 -18.28 -11.04 13.05
CA GLU A 176 -18.29 -10.87 14.51
C GLU A 176 -19.46 -10.04 14.99
N LEU A 177 -19.92 -9.07 14.19
CA LEU A 177 -21.05 -8.21 14.52
C LEU A 177 -22.41 -8.86 14.26
N GLY A 178 -22.47 -9.80 13.32
CA GLY A 178 -23.70 -10.56 13.02
C GLY A 178 -23.91 -11.81 13.90
N ARG A 179 -23.11 -12.00 14.95
CA ARG A 179 -23.25 -13.07 15.95
C ARG A 179 -23.52 -12.48 17.31
#